data_AF-A0A383D956-F1
#
_entry.id   AF-A0A383D956-F1
#
_cell.length_a   1.000
_cell.length_b   1.000
_cell.length_c   1.000
_cell.angle_alpha   90.00
_cell.angle_beta   90.00
_cell.angle_gamma   90.00
#
_symmetry.space_group_name_H-M   'P 1'
#
loop_
_entity.id
_entity.type
_entity.pdbx_description
1 polymer ?
#
loop_
_entity_poly.entity_id
_entity_poly.type
_entity_poly.pdbx_seq_one_letter_code
_entity_poly.pdbx_strand_id
1 'polypeptide(L)'
;MTQLINPQQFTEATGLLRSFFMAKGFEEVHTQNRLSILAACEDPTTVATYNYAGEVWPLPQTGQMWLEYELLTKPHVPGFFCVSTSYRQEPNVVEGRHDLIFPMFEFEMPGNIDDLERMEKELMEYLGWCSKGGVVAKDYLAWCEDFGVEELEHEHEDAMCKNWQGRVCMIKNFPNYTSPFWNMKQNGDGTAAKIDVIIAGQETIGSAERSSDT
;
A
#
# COMPACT_ATOMS: atom_id res chain seq x y z
N MET A 1 4.97 19.94 -9.57
CA MET A 1 5.79 19.57 -10.75
C MET A 1 6.30 18.17 -10.50
N THR A 2 6.12 17.23 -11.43
CA THR A 2 6.63 15.85 -11.25
C THR A 2 8.13 15.87 -11.08
N GLN A 3 8.63 15.41 -9.94
CA GLN A 3 10.06 15.31 -9.68
C GLN A 3 10.64 14.14 -10.47
N LEU A 4 11.76 14.36 -11.18
CA LEU A 4 12.48 13.26 -11.80
C LEU A 4 13.11 12.39 -10.70
N ILE A 5 12.80 11.11 -10.74
CA ILE A 5 13.28 10.15 -9.76
C ILE A 5 14.72 9.78 -10.08
N ASN A 6 15.59 9.81 -9.08
CA ASN A 6 16.98 9.43 -9.24
C ASN A 6 17.07 7.94 -9.65
N PRO A 7 17.66 7.60 -10.81
CA PRO A 7 17.71 6.22 -11.30
C PRO A 7 18.46 5.26 -10.38
N GLN A 8 19.48 5.74 -9.66
CA GLN A 8 20.23 4.92 -8.71
C GLN A 8 19.35 4.56 -7.51
N GLN A 9 18.68 5.54 -6.90
CA GLN A 9 17.78 5.30 -5.76
C GLN A 9 16.61 4.38 -6.14
N PHE A 10 16.04 4.59 -7.32
CA PHE A 10 14.97 3.73 -7.84
C PHE A 10 15.44 2.29 -8.03
N THR A 11 16.64 2.10 -8.59
CA THR A 11 17.24 0.78 -8.83
C THR A 11 17.52 0.06 -7.51
N GLU A 12 18.09 0.77 -6.53
CA GLU A 12 18.40 0.22 -5.20
C GLU A 12 17.11 -0.20 -4.47
N ALA A 13 16.12 0.70 -4.37
CA ALA A 13 14.87 0.42 -3.68
C ALA A 13 14.09 -0.73 -4.35
N THR A 14 13.85 -0.65 -5.66
CA THR A 14 13.09 -1.69 -6.35
C THR A 14 13.86 -3.01 -6.48
N GLY A 15 15.20 -2.97 -6.51
CA GLY A 15 16.03 -4.17 -6.49
C GLY A 15 15.92 -4.94 -5.17
N LEU A 16 15.91 -4.23 -4.03
CA LEU A 16 15.67 -4.83 -2.72
C LEU A 16 14.28 -5.44 -2.62
N LEU A 17 13.24 -4.71 -3.01
CA LEU A 17 11.86 -5.19 -3.00
C LEU A 17 11.68 -6.42 -3.89
N ARG A 18 12.15 -6.38 -5.14
CA ARG A 18 12.13 -7.53 -6.05
C ARG A 18 12.82 -8.74 -5.44
N SER A 19 14.01 -8.55 -4.88
CA SER A 19 14.79 -9.66 -4.30
C SER A 19 14.06 -10.32 -3.13
N PHE A 20 13.41 -9.54 -2.28
CA PHE A 20 12.62 -10.07 -1.16
C PHE A 20 11.46 -10.96 -1.63
N PHE A 21 10.63 -10.47 -2.55
CA PHE A 21 9.46 -11.20 -3.03
C PHE A 21 9.84 -12.39 -3.94
N MET A 22 10.82 -12.23 -4.83
CA MET A 22 11.31 -13.33 -5.67
C MET A 22 11.94 -14.46 -4.83
N ALA A 23 12.64 -14.15 -3.74
CA ALA A 23 13.17 -15.16 -2.83
C ALA A 23 12.07 -16.01 -2.14
N LYS A 24 10.85 -15.48 -2.05
CA LYS A 24 9.66 -16.17 -1.54
C LYS A 24 8.85 -16.88 -2.64
N GLY A 25 9.33 -16.85 -3.89
CA GLY A 25 8.69 -17.50 -5.02
C GLY A 25 7.55 -16.69 -5.65
N PHE A 26 7.47 -15.38 -5.39
CA PHE A 26 6.50 -14.53 -6.08
C PHE A 26 6.93 -14.25 -7.53
N GLU A 27 5.96 -14.04 -8.40
CA GLU A 27 6.17 -13.69 -9.80
C GLU A 27 5.88 -12.20 -10.06
N GLU A 28 6.73 -11.55 -10.86
CA GLU A 28 6.54 -10.14 -11.26
C GLU A 28 5.55 -10.04 -12.43
N VAL A 29 4.49 -9.26 -12.24
CA VAL A 29 3.43 -9.05 -13.22
C VAL A 29 3.67 -7.74 -13.96
N HIS A 30 3.78 -7.82 -15.28
CA HIS A 30 3.78 -6.62 -16.13
C HIS A 30 2.33 -6.12 -16.33
N THR A 31 1.95 -5.08 -15.61
CA THR A 31 0.58 -4.53 -15.61
C THR A 31 0.35 -3.47 -16.70
N GLN A 32 1.40 -2.82 -17.19
CA GLN A 32 1.29 -1.62 -18.04
C GLN A 32 0.58 -1.86 -19.38
N ASN A 33 0.65 -3.08 -19.93
CA ASN A 33 -0.03 -3.42 -21.19
C ASN A 33 -1.50 -3.81 -21.01
N ARG A 34 -2.02 -3.81 -19.78
CA ARG A 34 -3.35 -4.32 -19.46
C ARG A 34 -4.33 -3.18 -19.23
N LEU A 35 -5.10 -2.86 -20.27
CA LEU A 35 -6.12 -1.81 -20.24
C LEU A 35 -7.32 -2.25 -19.40
N SER A 36 -7.69 -1.46 -18.39
CA SER A 36 -8.86 -1.74 -17.55
C SER A 36 -9.40 -0.47 -16.91
N ILE A 37 -10.73 -0.38 -16.84
CA ILE A 37 -11.41 0.66 -16.07
C ILE A 37 -11.26 0.45 -14.56
N LEU A 38 -10.94 -0.77 -14.13
CA LEU A 38 -10.71 -1.14 -12.73
C LEU A 38 -9.30 -0.76 -12.25
N ALA A 39 -8.45 -0.19 -13.12
CA ALA A 39 -7.16 0.35 -12.68
C ALA A 39 -7.31 1.71 -11.94
N ALA A 40 -8.52 2.28 -11.95
CA ALA A 40 -8.89 3.56 -11.36
C ALA A 40 -9.61 3.37 -10.00
N CYS A 41 -9.20 2.34 -9.24
CA CYS A 41 -9.93 1.93 -8.06
C CYS A 41 -9.70 2.82 -6.85
N GLU A 42 -8.55 3.49 -6.69
CA GLU A 42 -8.18 4.16 -5.44
C GLU A 42 -9.13 5.31 -5.07
N ASP A 43 -9.30 6.27 -5.98
CA ASP A 43 -10.25 7.38 -5.81
C ASP A 43 -10.79 7.79 -7.19
N PRO A 44 -12.09 7.56 -7.46
CA PRO A 44 -12.70 7.88 -8.76
C PRO A 44 -12.71 9.37 -9.07
N THR A 45 -12.57 10.25 -8.06
CA THR A 45 -12.59 11.70 -8.22
C THR A 45 -11.25 12.25 -8.71
N THR A 46 -10.17 11.49 -8.60
CA THR A 46 -8.81 11.87 -9.00
C THR A 46 -8.31 11.13 -10.25
N VAL A 47 -9.23 10.53 -11.00
CA VAL A 47 -8.91 9.76 -12.21
C VAL A 47 -8.68 10.68 -13.40
N ALA A 48 -7.48 10.60 -13.98
CA ALA A 48 -7.17 11.17 -15.28
C ALA A 48 -7.37 10.13 -16.41
N THR A 49 -7.60 10.59 -17.64
CA THR A 49 -7.84 9.70 -18.80
C THR A 49 -6.88 9.99 -19.96
N TYR A 50 -6.72 9.01 -20.85
CA TYR A 50 -5.96 9.14 -22.09
C TYR A 50 -6.67 8.43 -23.25
N ASN A 51 -6.43 8.90 -24.48
CA ASN A 51 -6.98 8.29 -25.68
C ASN A 51 -5.97 7.29 -26.24
N TYR A 52 -6.39 6.04 -26.45
CA TYR A 52 -5.55 5.00 -27.06
C TYR A 52 -6.39 4.03 -27.89
N ALA A 53 -5.91 3.74 -29.10
CA ALA A 53 -6.57 2.85 -30.06
C ALA A 53 -8.05 3.20 -30.37
N GLY A 54 -8.40 4.49 -30.30
CA GLY A 54 -9.77 4.98 -30.55
C GLY A 54 -10.69 4.98 -29.34
N GLU A 55 -10.20 4.55 -28.18
CA GLU A 55 -10.97 4.46 -26.93
C GLU A 55 -10.37 5.37 -25.85
N VAL A 56 -11.21 5.74 -24.87
CA VAL A 56 -10.79 6.50 -23.68
C VAL A 56 -10.52 5.53 -22.54
N TRP A 57 -9.31 5.56 -22.00
CA TRP A 57 -8.87 4.71 -20.89
C TRP A 57 -8.48 5.57 -19.68
N PRO A 58 -8.71 5.10 -18.45
CA PRO A 58 -8.16 5.77 -17.28
C PRO A 58 -6.65 5.52 -17.18
N LEU A 59 -5.91 6.52 -16.73
CA LEU A 59 -4.55 6.31 -16.26
C LEU A 59 -4.59 5.46 -14.97
N PRO A 60 -3.72 4.44 -14.84
CA PRO A 60 -3.77 3.53 -13.71
C PRO A 60 -3.40 4.24 -12.40
N GLN A 61 -4.22 4.08 -11.38
CA GLN A 61 -3.90 4.46 -10.00
C GLN A 61 -3.27 3.29 -9.23
N THR A 62 -3.60 2.05 -9.60
CA THR A 62 -3.13 0.82 -8.96
C THR A 62 -3.10 -0.37 -9.93
N GLY A 63 -2.17 -1.30 -9.71
CA GLY A 63 -2.08 -2.61 -10.34
C GLY A 63 -2.80 -3.73 -9.56
N GLN A 64 -3.35 -3.45 -8.39
CA GLN A 64 -3.99 -4.41 -7.47
C GLN A 64 -4.93 -5.40 -8.17
N MET A 65 -5.89 -4.91 -8.97
CA MET A 65 -6.87 -5.78 -9.65
C MET A 65 -6.22 -6.80 -10.59
N TRP A 66 -5.06 -6.46 -11.17
CA TRP A 66 -4.31 -7.40 -11.99
C TRP A 66 -3.58 -8.45 -11.15
N LEU A 67 -3.09 -8.08 -9.97
CA LEU A 67 -2.49 -9.03 -9.04
C LEU A 67 -3.54 -10.00 -8.48
N GLU A 68 -4.72 -9.49 -8.11
CA GLU A 68 -5.87 -10.31 -7.70
C GLU A 68 -6.29 -11.27 -8.83
N TYR A 69 -6.35 -10.81 -10.09
CA TYR A 69 -6.62 -11.66 -11.24
C TYR A 69 -5.60 -12.80 -11.39
N GLU A 70 -4.31 -12.51 -11.24
CA GLU A 70 -3.27 -13.55 -11.29
C GLU A 70 -3.45 -14.55 -10.16
N LEU A 71 -3.68 -14.07 -8.93
CA LEU A 71 -3.87 -14.92 -7.76
C LEU A 71 -5.09 -15.85 -7.90
N LEU A 72 -6.23 -15.31 -8.35
CA LEU A 72 -7.46 -16.07 -8.56
C LEU A 72 -7.36 -17.09 -9.71
N THR A 73 -6.59 -16.79 -10.75
CA THR A 73 -6.41 -17.70 -11.89
C THR A 73 -5.28 -18.71 -11.70
N LYS A 74 -4.35 -18.44 -10.78
CA LYS A 74 -3.16 -19.26 -10.51
C LYS A 74 -2.93 -19.43 -9.00
N PRO A 75 -3.88 -20.06 -8.27
CA PRO A 75 -3.82 -20.17 -6.81
C PRO A 75 -2.66 -21.04 -6.27
N HIS A 76 -1.92 -21.71 -7.16
CA HIS A 76 -0.74 -22.49 -6.80
C HIS A 76 0.54 -21.63 -6.71
N VAL A 77 0.52 -20.40 -7.23
CA VAL A 77 1.66 -19.48 -7.15
C VAL A 77 1.64 -18.81 -5.76
N PRO A 78 2.78 -18.73 -5.05
CA PRO A 78 2.83 -18.16 -3.68
C PRO A 78 2.35 -16.72 -3.56
N GLY A 79 2.43 -15.94 -4.63
CA GLY A 79 1.96 -14.57 -4.70
C GLY A 79 2.49 -13.86 -5.94
N PHE A 80 2.00 -12.65 -6.15
CA PHE A 80 2.36 -11.82 -7.30
C PHE A 80 2.76 -10.44 -6.82
N PHE A 81 3.65 -9.77 -7.55
CA PHE A 81 3.95 -8.36 -7.32
C PHE A 81 4.10 -7.62 -8.63
N CYS A 82 4.03 -6.29 -8.62
CA CYS A 82 4.41 -5.47 -9.76
C CYS A 82 5.12 -4.18 -9.33
N VAL A 83 5.91 -3.64 -10.24
CA VAL A 83 6.40 -2.25 -10.17
C VAL A 83 5.71 -1.47 -11.26
N SER A 84 4.83 -0.56 -10.86
CA SER A 84 3.95 0.20 -11.75
C SER A 84 4.19 1.71 -11.59
N THR A 85 3.48 2.53 -12.37
CA THR A 85 3.41 3.99 -12.17
C THR A 85 1.97 4.36 -11.89
N SER A 86 1.74 4.98 -10.74
CA SER A 86 0.44 5.51 -10.32
C SER A 86 0.28 6.93 -10.85
N TYR A 87 -0.94 7.26 -11.30
CA TYR A 87 -1.35 8.58 -11.73
C TYR A 87 -2.56 9.02 -10.92
N ARG A 88 -2.41 10.05 -10.07
CA ARG A 88 -3.48 10.58 -9.21
C ARG A 88 -3.62 12.07 -9.46
N GLN A 89 -4.78 12.50 -9.97
CA GLN A 89 -5.08 13.90 -10.23
C GLN A 89 -5.60 14.58 -8.96
N GLU A 90 -4.78 14.56 -7.91
CA GLU A 90 -5.13 15.12 -6.60
C GLU A 90 -5.41 16.63 -6.71
N PRO A 91 -6.60 17.10 -6.29
CA PRO A 91 -6.94 18.52 -6.37
C PRO A 91 -6.14 19.36 -5.36
N ASN A 92 -5.80 18.77 -4.21
CA ASN A 92 -5.13 19.42 -3.08
C ASN A 92 -3.80 18.72 -2.76
N VAL A 93 -2.76 19.04 -3.54
CA VAL A 93 -1.42 18.47 -3.36
C VAL A 93 -0.78 19.02 -2.08
N VAL A 94 -0.36 18.12 -1.18
CA VAL A 94 0.45 18.45 -0.01
C VAL A 94 1.91 18.25 -0.38
N GLU A 95 2.69 19.33 -0.38
CA GLU A 95 4.10 19.29 -0.78
C GLU A 95 4.90 18.31 0.10
N GLY A 96 5.67 17.44 -0.55
CA GLY A 96 6.47 16.41 0.12
C GLY A 96 5.70 15.17 0.57
N ARG A 97 4.38 15.09 0.32
CA ARG A 97 3.55 13.90 0.58
C ARG A 97 2.78 13.40 -0.63
N HIS A 98 2.25 14.30 -1.45
CA HIS A 98 1.48 13.94 -2.64
C HIS A 98 2.28 14.20 -3.92
N ASP A 99 2.47 13.14 -4.70
CA ASP A 99 2.93 13.21 -6.08
C ASP A 99 1.77 12.83 -7.02
N LEU A 100 1.59 13.59 -8.11
CA LEU A 100 0.57 13.27 -9.11
C LEU A 100 0.94 12.05 -9.95
N ILE A 101 2.24 11.76 -10.06
CA ILE A 101 2.80 10.65 -10.84
C ILE A 101 3.98 10.08 -10.06
N PHE A 102 3.91 8.83 -9.65
CA PHE A 102 4.94 8.19 -8.84
C PHE A 102 5.00 6.68 -9.08
N PRO A 103 6.16 6.03 -8.89
CA PRO A 103 6.29 4.59 -8.97
C PRO A 103 5.64 3.94 -7.75
N MET A 104 5.05 2.78 -7.96
CA MET A 104 4.42 2.03 -6.90
C MET A 104 4.88 0.58 -6.96
N PHE A 105 5.20 0.03 -5.80
CA PHE A 105 5.46 -1.40 -5.63
C PHE A 105 4.22 -2.00 -4.96
N GLU A 106 3.64 -3.02 -5.58
CA GLU A 106 2.40 -3.63 -5.13
C GLU A 106 2.59 -5.14 -5.06
N PHE A 107 1.98 -5.80 -4.10
CA PHE A 107 1.99 -7.26 -3.99
C PHE A 107 0.62 -7.78 -3.55
N GLU A 108 0.30 -9.02 -3.92
CA GLU A 108 -0.91 -9.72 -3.51
C GLU A 108 -0.56 -11.18 -3.23
N MET A 109 -1.12 -11.75 -2.16
CA MET A 109 -0.78 -13.10 -1.69
C MET A 109 -1.98 -13.78 -1.04
N PRO A 110 -2.06 -15.12 -1.04
CA PRO A 110 -3.08 -15.83 -0.26
C PRO A 110 -2.78 -15.70 1.24
N GLY A 111 -3.83 -15.77 2.06
CA GLY A 111 -3.72 -15.71 3.52
C GLY A 111 -4.76 -14.79 4.14
N ASN A 112 -4.52 -14.42 5.39
CA ASN A 112 -5.34 -13.47 6.14
C ASN A 112 -4.51 -12.25 6.60
N ILE A 113 -5.14 -11.37 7.39
CA ILE A 113 -4.51 -10.16 7.94
C ILE A 113 -3.26 -10.46 8.79
N ASP A 114 -3.21 -11.59 9.49
CA ASP A 114 -2.04 -11.99 10.30
C ASP A 114 -0.87 -12.43 9.41
N ASP A 115 -1.16 -13.09 8.28
CA ASP A 115 -0.17 -13.45 7.28
C ASP A 115 0.40 -12.20 6.59
N LEU A 116 -0.46 -11.22 6.31
CA LEU A 116 -0.09 -9.92 5.76
C LEU A 116 0.80 -9.13 6.74
N GLU A 117 0.39 -9.02 8.01
CA GLU A 117 1.18 -8.37 9.07
C GLU A 117 2.56 -9.02 9.19
N ARG A 118 2.63 -10.35 9.11
CA ARG A 118 3.90 -11.09 9.15
C ARG A 118 4.77 -10.80 7.93
N MET A 119 4.20 -10.78 6.72
CA MET A 119 4.92 -10.46 5.48
C MET A 119 5.55 -9.07 5.56
N GLU A 120 4.80 -8.07 6.01
CA GLU A 120 5.29 -6.70 6.12
C GLU A 120 6.36 -6.54 7.21
N LYS A 121 6.22 -7.22 8.36
CA LYS A 121 7.25 -7.24 9.40
C LYS A 121 8.56 -7.87 8.90
N GLU A 122 8.47 -8.97 8.16
CA GLU A 122 9.62 -9.61 7.52
C GLU A 122 10.27 -8.70 6.48
N LEU A 123 9.46 -7.94 5.72
CA LEU A 123 9.97 -6.95 4.77
C LEU A 123 10.73 -5.83 5.49
N MET A 124 10.18 -5.31 6.60
CA MET A 124 10.85 -4.28 7.41
C MET A 124 12.17 -4.77 8.01
N GLU A 125 12.23 -6.03 8.44
CA GLU A 125 13.47 -6.67 8.90
C GLU A 125 14.48 -6.77 7.76
N TYR A 126 14.07 -7.28 6.60
CA TYR A 126 14.92 -7.43 5.41
C TYR A 126 15.50 -6.09 4.93
N LEU A 127 14.70 -5.02 4.98
CA LEU A 127 15.12 -3.67 4.62
C LEU A 127 15.96 -2.97 5.71
N GLY A 128 16.17 -3.61 6.86
CA GLY A 128 17.02 -3.10 7.95
C GLY A 128 16.34 -2.11 8.91
N TRP A 129 15.02 -1.92 8.78
CA TRP A 129 14.25 -0.96 9.59
C TRP A 129 14.00 -1.44 11.02
N CYS A 130 14.06 -2.75 11.26
CA CYS A 130 13.87 -3.34 12.59
C CYS A 130 15.09 -3.20 13.52
N SER A 131 16.22 -2.69 13.04
CA SER A 131 17.44 -2.47 13.83
C SER A 131 17.25 -1.60 15.08
N LYS A 132 16.15 -0.83 15.15
CA LYS A 132 15.77 0.03 16.28
C LYS A 132 14.84 -0.64 17.30
N GLY A 133 14.77 -1.97 17.32
CA GLY A 133 13.95 -2.73 18.27
C GLY A 133 12.64 -3.26 17.68
N GLY A 134 12.59 -3.49 16.37
CA GLY A 134 11.44 -4.07 15.66
C GLY A 134 10.26 -3.11 15.46
N VAL A 135 9.18 -3.64 14.89
CA VAL A 135 7.96 -2.90 14.55
C VAL A 135 7.04 -2.71 15.76
N VAL A 136 6.44 -1.53 15.88
CA VAL A 136 5.39 -1.22 16.86
C VAL A 136 4.03 -1.31 16.17
N ALA A 137 3.27 -2.35 16.43
CA ALA A 137 1.95 -2.54 15.83
C ALA A 137 0.84 -2.33 16.86
N LYS A 138 -0.13 -1.48 16.56
CA LYS A 138 -1.35 -1.29 17.37
C LYS A 138 -2.56 -1.08 16.48
N ASP A 139 -3.73 -1.36 17.03
CA ASP A 139 -4.99 -1.01 16.39
C ASP A 139 -5.18 0.51 16.37
N TYR A 140 -5.91 1.00 15.39
CA TYR A 140 -6.18 2.41 15.15
C TYR A 140 -6.69 3.11 16.40
N LEU A 141 -7.66 2.52 17.09
CA LEU A 141 -8.26 3.10 18.30
C LEU A 141 -7.27 3.17 19.47
N ALA A 142 -6.30 2.25 19.56
CA ALA A 142 -5.26 2.31 20.58
C ALA A 142 -4.25 3.42 20.28
N TRP A 143 -3.95 3.68 19.01
CA TRP A 143 -3.17 4.86 18.62
C TRP A 143 -3.91 6.16 18.93
N CYS A 144 -5.21 6.24 18.62
CA CYS A 144 -6.06 7.37 19.00
C CYS A 144 -6.04 7.63 20.52
N GLU A 145 -6.10 6.58 21.35
CA GLU A 145 -5.99 6.69 22.80
C GLU A 145 -4.63 7.26 23.25
N ASP A 146 -3.51 6.77 22.68
CA ASP A 146 -2.17 7.26 23.00
C ASP A 146 -2.01 8.76 22.70
N PHE A 147 -2.61 9.23 21.60
CA PHE A 147 -2.53 10.64 21.18
C PHE A 147 -3.66 11.52 21.74
N GLY A 148 -4.70 10.93 22.31
CA GLY A 148 -5.86 11.65 22.83
C GLY A 148 -6.72 12.30 21.74
N VAL A 149 -6.85 11.64 20.58
CA VAL A 149 -7.59 12.12 19.41
C VAL A 149 -8.65 11.12 18.95
N GLU A 150 -9.61 11.57 18.15
CA GLU A 150 -10.63 10.70 17.55
C GLU A 150 -10.18 10.14 16.18
N GLU A 151 -9.34 10.89 15.47
CA GLU A 151 -8.83 10.56 14.15
C GLU A 151 -7.33 10.86 14.05
N LEU A 152 -6.60 9.98 13.36
CA LEU A 152 -5.17 10.12 13.13
C LEU A 152 -4.94 10.90 11.83
N GLU A 153 -4.39 12.10 11.97
CA GLU A 153 -3.85 12.88 10.86
C GLU A 153 -2.33 12.71 10.67
N HIS A 154 -1.77 13.30 9.62
CA HIS A 154 -0.34 13.23 9.27
C HIS A 154 0.61 13.67 10.39
N GLU A 155 0.19 14.58 11.26
CA GLU A 155 1.01 14.99 12.41
C GLU A 155 1.20 13.86 13.42
N HIS A 156 0.24 12.94 13.52
CA HIS A 156 0.32 11.77 14.39
C HIS A 156 1.27 10.72 13.83
N GLU A 157 1.33 10.54 12.50
CA GLU A 157 2.34 9.68 11.85
C GLU A 157 3.77 10.17 12.15
N ASP A 158 4.01 11.48 12.02
CA ASP A 158 5.30 12.10 12.37
C ASP A 158 5.60 11.97 13.87
N ALA A 159 4.57 12.13 14.72
CA ALA A 159 4.70 11.91 16.16
C ALA A 159 5.00 10.44 16.50
N MET A 160 4.46 9.45 15.78
CA MET A 160 4.80 8.03 15.95
C MET A 160 6.29 7.81 15.77
N CYS A 161 6.87 8.38 14.71
CA CYS A 161 8.32 8.32 14.47
C CYS A 161 9.11 8.91 15.65
N LYS A 162 8.73 10.08 16.14
CA LYS A 162 9.44 10.77 17.24
C LYS A 162 9.30 10.02 18.58
N ASN A 163 8.08 9.64 18.94
CA ASN A 163 7.75 9.07 20.25
C ASN A 163 8.25 7.62 20.38
N TRP A 164 8.35 6.87 19.27
CA TRP A 164 8.86 5.50 19.25
C TRP A 164 10.29 5.39 18.69
N GLN A 165 11.12 6.42 18.92
CA GLN A 165 12.58 6.38 18.68
C GLN A 165 12.94 6.06 17.21
N GLY A 166 12.09 6.48 16.27
CA GLY A 166 12.23 6.26 14.84
C GLY A 166 12.06 4.81 14.40
N ARG A 167 11.39 3.98 15.21
CA ARG A 167 10.94 2.64 14.84
C ARG A 167 9.84 2.73 13.78
N VAL A 168 9.68 1.65 13.01
CA VAL A 168 8.52 1.49 12.13
C VAL A 168 7.28 1.25 12.99
N CYS A 169 6.20 1.94 12.67
CA CYS A 169 4.91 1.77 13.30
C CYS A 169 3.91 1.15 12.32
N MET A 170 2.98 0.35 12.82
CA MET A 170 1.86 -0.21 12.07
C MET A 170 0.56 0.22 12.75
N ILE A 171 -0.35 0.76 11.95
CA ILE A 171 -1.73 1.09 12.34
C ILE A 171 -2.61 0.00 11.76
N LYS A 172 -3.43 -0.65 12.59
CA LYS A 172 -4.25 -1.79 12.19
C LYS A 172 -5.73 -1.56 12.43
N ASN A 173 -6.60 -2.32 11.77
CA ASN A 173 -8.03 -2.42 12.11
C ASN A 173 -8.74 -1.06 12.12
N PHE A 174 -8.86 -0.45 10.94
CA PHE A 174 -9.37 0.90 10.77
C PHE A 174 -10.90 0.97 10.94
N PRO A 175 -11.44 1.90 11.75
CA PRO A 175 -12.88 2.07 11.88
C PRO A 175 -13.55 2.50 10.57
N ASN A 176 -14.79 2.07 10.33
CA ASN A 176 -15.50 2.40 9.08
C ASN A 176 -15.74 3.89 8.84
N TYR A 177 -15.71 4.73 9.88
CA TYR A 177 -15.84 6.17 9.72
C TYR A 177 -14.60 6.81 9.07
N THR A 178 -13.45 6.13 9.06
CA THR A 178 -12.23 6.57 8.35
C THR A 178 -12.27 6.19 6.87
N SER A 179 -13.43 5.77 6.36
CA SER A 179 -13.67 5.41 4.95
C SER A 179 -12.71 4.35 4.39
N PRO A 180 -12.61 3.15 5.00
CA PRO A 180 -11.84 2.06 4.42
C PRO A 180 -12.38 1.69 3.04
N PHE A 181 -11.50 1.18 2.19
CA PHE A 181 -11.84 0.89 0.81
C PHE A 181 -12.86 -0.24 0.69
N TRP A 182 -13.74 -0.17 -0.31
CA TRP A 182 -14.93 -1.02 -0.40
C TRP A 182 -14.65 -2.52 -0.53
N ASN A 183 -13.47 -2.91 -1.00
CA ASN A 183 -13.08 -4.31 -1.17
C ASN A 183 -12.25 -4.86 0.00
N MET A 184 -12.12 -4.12 1.10
CA MET A 184 -11.45 -4.59 2.32
C MET A 184 -12.38 -5.48 3.15
N LYS A 185 -11.83 -6.54 3.73
CA LYS A 185 -12.56 -7.41 4.67
C LYS A 185 -12.95 -6.63 5.91
N GLN A 186 -14.17 -6.89 6.39
CA GLN A 186 -14.71 -6.33 7.62
C GLN A 186 -14.48 -7.31 8.78
N ASN A 187 -14.06 -6.80 9.94
CA ASN A 187 -13.83 -7.60 11.16
C ASN A 187 -15.13 -7.95 11.90
N GLY A 188 -16.23 -7.28 11.57
CA GLY A 188 -17.56 -7.50 12.18
C GLY A 188 -17.85 -6.63 13.40
N ASP A 189 -16.89 -5.85 13.88
CA ASP A 189 -17.00 -4.91 15.00
C ASP A 189 -17.08 -3.44 14.56
N GLY A 190 -17.24 -3.19 13.26
CA GLY A 190 -17.21 -1.85 12.66
C GLY A 190 -15.82 -1.38 12.22
N THR A 191 -14.83 -2.28 12.21
CA THR A 191 -13.49 -2.03 11.66
C THR A 191 -13.21 -2.88 10.41
N ALA A 192 -12.32 -2.39 9.56
CA ALA A 192 -11.79 -3.08 8.38
C ALA A 192 -10.39 -3.64 8.65
N ALA A 193 -10.11 -4.83 8.13
CA ALA A 193 -8.82 -5.51 8.22
C ALA A 193 -7.78 -4.85 7.29
N LYS A 194 -7.33 -3.65 7.68
CA LYS A 194 -6.34 -2.81 7.01
C LYS A 194 -5.09 -2.65 7.88
N ILE A 195 -3.92 -2.56 7.26
CA ILE A 195 -2.65 -2.21 7.90
C ILE A 195 -2.01 -1.06 7.12
N ASP A 196 -1.65 0.01 7.84
CA ASP A 196 -0.78 1.06 7.31
C ASP A 196 0.58 0.99 8.01
N VAL A 197 1.65 0.91 7.22
CA VAL A 197 3.04 0.88 7.69
C VAL A 197 3.65 2.27 7.59
N ILE A 198 3.99 2.84 8.74
CA ILE A 198 4.56 4.17 8.88
C ILE A 198 6.09 4.05 9.00
N ILE A 199 6.80 4.56 7.99
CA ILE A 199 8.26 4.60 7.95
C ILE A 199 8.71 6.06 8.01
N ALA A 200 9.60 6.37 8.95
CA ALA A 200 10.15 7.72 9.12
C ALA A 200 9.08 8.83 9.24
N GLY A 201 7.90 8.52 9.77
CA GLY A 201 6.81 9.46 9.99
C GLY A 201 5.86 9.64 8.80
N GLN A 202 5.90 8.74 7.82
CA GLN A 202 5.02 8.76 6.66
C GLN A 202 4.43 7.38 6.39
N GLU A 203 3.14 7.32 6.12
CA GLU A 203 2.52 6.16 5.48
C GLU A 203 3.30 5.79 4.22
N THR A 204 3.83 4.57 4.18
CA THR A 204 4.67 4.08 3.08
C THR A 204 4.09 2.82 2.44
N ILE A 205 3.34 2.03 3.20
CA ILE A 205 2.64 0.83 2.70
C ILE A 205 1.22 0.88 3.26
N GLY A 206 0.22 0.92 2.38
CA GLY A 206 -1.18 0.71 2.73
C GLY A 206 -1.63 -0.64 2.19
N SER A 207 -2.12 -1.52 3.07
CA SER A 207 -2.48 -2.89 2.71
C SER A 207 -3.73 -3.35 3.46
N ALA A 208 -4.40 -4.38 2.95
CA ALA A 208 -5.59 -4.94 3.60
C ALA A 208 -5.83 -6.38 3.19
N GLU A 209 -6.50 -7.14 4.06
CA GLU A 209 -7.12 -8.39 3.67
C GLU A 209 -8.34 -8.08 2.78
N ARG A 210 -8.46 -8.77 1.64
CA ARG A 210 -9.57 -8.56 0.71
C ARG A 210 -10.85 -9.21 1.20
N SER A 211 -11.97 -8.54 0.97
CA SER A 211 -13.30 -9.13 1.14
C SER A 211 -13.49 -10.24 0.10
N SER A 212 -13.91 -11.41 0.55
CA SER A 212 -14.19 -12.57 -0.30
C SER A 212 -15.37 -13.37 0.26
N ASP A 213 -16.11 -14.04 -0.63
CA ASP A 213 -17.30 -14.85 -0.28
C ASP A 213 -16.95 -16.23 0.33
N THR A 214 -15.68 -16.47 0.68
CA THR A 214 -15.17 -17.77 1.15
C THR A 214 -15.19 -17.93 2.66
#